data_AF-A0AA36IZ86-F1
#
_entry.id   AF-A0AA36IZ86-F1
#
_cell.length_a   1.000
_cell.length_b   1.000
_cell.length_c   1.000
_cell.angle_alpha   90.00
_cell.angle_beta   90.00
_cell.angle_gamma   90.00
#
_symmetry.space_group_name_H-M   'P 1'
#
loop_
_entity.id
_entity.type
_entity.pdbx_description
1 polymer ?
#
loop_
_entity_poly.entity_id
_entity_poly.type
_entity_poly.pdbx_seq_one_letter_code
_entity_poly.pdbx_strand_id
1 'polypeptide(L)'
;MVSGLEPSLNGCEKAAQRQTVWDLPGFSAVGTFTFELCAVAPDNIHKTVYYLNVLVKPKYSVKLFNIHLGGHKLEPAFDPEVQQYIVHVDGSVKEVQLELEAEDPEATMRVSADKETIGFDNLTTMVQMHDNNKLEVGEPPQWSREVSIELESADGERTMTYMVDVKQQVSNYSYLKNLSMGNTKCKMDPPQFILNHTQYKCVFWWTETKAPEIIATMETR
;
A
#
# COMPACT_ATOMS: atom_id res chain seq x y z
N MET A 1 -22.08 -26.77 18.61
CA MET A 1 -23.52 -27.10 18.68
C MET A 1 -24.07 -27.01 17.28
N VAL A 2 -24.72 -28.07 16.78
CA VAL A 2 -25.36 -28.05 15.47
C VAL A 2 -26.63 -27.21 15.64
N SER A 3 -26.61 -25.95 15.19
CA SER A 3 -27.84 -25.16 15.05
C SER A 3 -28.62 -25.70 13.86
N GLY A 4 -29.31 -26.81 14.08
CA GLY A 4 -30.37 -27.24 13.18
C GLY A 4 -31.45 -26.17 13.19
N LEU A 5 -31.88 -25.74 12.00
CA LEU A 5 -33.07 -24.90 11.86
C LEU A 5 -34.29 -25.64 12.44
N GLU A 6 -35.34 -24.90 12.77
CA GLU A 6 -36.58 -25.52 13.24
C GLU A 6 -37.06 -26.62 12.26
N PRO A 7 -37.65 -27.72 12.75
CA PRO A 7 -38.21 -28.79 11.92
C PRO A 7 -39.20 -28.30 10.85
N SER A 8 -39.87 -27.18 11.08
CA SER A 8 -40.81 -26.52 10.16
C SER A 8 -40.15 -25.95 8.89
N LEU A 9 -38.82 -25.84 8.89
CA LEU A 9 -37.99 -25.40 7.77
C LEU A 9 -37.32 -26.59 7.05
N ASN A 10 -37.56 -27.83 7.50
CA ASN A 10 -37.10 -29.02 6.81
C ASN A 10 -37.95 -29.30 5.56
N GLY A 11 -37.32 -29.76 4.49
CA GLY A 11 -37.93 -29.81 3.16
C GLY A 11 -38.97 -30.91 2.97
N CYS A 12 -39.23 -31.76 3.97
CA CYS A 12 -40.02 -32.96 3.80
C CYS A 12 -41.53 -32.70 3.74
N GLU A 13 -42.02 -31.68 4.46
CA GLU A 13 -43.41 -31.23 4.32
C GLU A 13 -43.63 -30.50 2.98
N LYS A 14 -42.67 -29.68 2.55
CA LYS A 14 -42.72 -28.97 1.25
C LYS A 14 -42.64 -29.92 0.05
N ALA A 15 -41.81 -30.96 0.13
CA ALA A 15 -41.71 -32.01 -0.89
C ALA A 15 -43.03 -32.76 -1.08
N ALA A 16 -43.74 -33.08 0.00
CA ALA A 16 -45.06 -33.71 -0.07
C ALA A 16 -46.11 -32.82 -0.76
N GLN A 17 -45.94 -31.49 -0.71
CA GLN A 17 -46.78 -30.50 -1.39
C GLN A 17 -46.38 -30.27 -2.86
N ARG A 18 -45.41 -31.03 -3.40
CA ARG A 18 -44.88 -30.91 -4.77
C ARG A 18 -44.37 -29.51 -5.13
N GLN A 19 -43.91 -28.75 -4.13
CA GLN A 19 -43.28 -27.44 -4.37
C GLN A 19 -41.86 -27.63 -4.91
N THR A 20 -41.52 -26.95 -6.00
CA THR A 20 -40.20 -27.01 -6.66
C THR A 20 -39.25 -25.91 -6.20
N VAL A 21 -39.75 -24.88 -5.51
CA VAL A 21 -38.97 -23.77 -4.96
C VAL A 21 -39.13 -23.77 -3.45
N TRP A 22 -38.02 -23.88 -2.72
CA TRP A 22 -38.01 -23.89 -1.27
C TRP A 22 -37.28 -22.65 -0.77
N ASP A 23 -38.06 -21.63 -0.38
CA ASP A 23 -37.51 -20.41 0.20
C ASP A 23 -36.98 -20.71 1.60
N LEU A 24 -35.67 -20.62 1.75
CA LEU A 24 -35.01 -20.69 3.04
C LEU A 24 -35.00 -19.29 3.65
N PRO A 25 -35.39 -19.12 4.93
CA PRO A 25 -35.22 -17.82 5.58
C PRO A 25 -33.74 -17.44 5.55
N GLY A 26 -33.46 -16.15 5.34
CA GLY A 26 -32.09 -15.65 5.40
C GLY A 26 -31.41 -16.00 6.74
N PHE A 27 -30.09 -16.14 6.73
CA PHE A 27 -29.33 -16.51 7.92
C PHE A 27 -29.08 -15.30 8.81
N SER A 28 -29.37 -15.42 10.11
CA SER A 28 -29.12 -14.36 11.12
C SER A 28 -27.90 -14.64 11.99
N ALA A 29 -27.16 -15.72 11.74
CA ALA A 29 -25.97 -16.12 12.47
C ALA A 29 -24.99 -16.87 11.56
N VAL A 30 -23.71 -16.85 11.95
CA VAL A 30 -22.65 -17.64 11.31
C VAL A 30 -22.72 -19.10 11.75
N GLY A 31 -22.14 -19.99 10.96
CA GLY A 31 -22.08 -21.43 11.23
C GLY A 31 -22.49 -22.28 10.04
N THR A 32 -22.53 -23.59 10.25
CA THR A 32 -23.00 -24.55 9.25
C THR A 32 -24.43 -24.92 9.53
N PHE A 33 -25.31 -24.64 8.56
CA PHE A 33 -26.72 -25.01 8.59
C PHE A 33 -26.95 -26.19 7.65
N THR A 34 -27.51 -27.26 8.17
CA THR A 34 -27.86 -28.44 7.39
C THR A 34 -29.35 -28.44 7.09
N PHE A 35 -29.69 -28.51 5.80
CA PHE A 35 -31.05 -28.61 5.30
C PHE A 35 -31.32 -30.04 4.85
N GLU A 36 -32.38 -30.63 5.39
CA GLU A 36 -32.88 -31.91 4.91
C GLU A 36 -33.82 -31.68 3.73
N LEU A 37 -33.55 -32.37 2.62
CA LEU A 37 -34.37 -32.34 1.42
C LEU A 37 -34.93 -33.73 1.14
N CYS A 38 -36.25 -33.87 1.16
CA CYS A 38 -36.88 -35.14 0.80
C CYS A 38 -37.28 -35.17 -0.68
N ALA A 39 -36.92 -36.26 -1.36
CA ALA A 39 -37.62 -36.70 -2.56
C ALA A 39 -38.69 -37.72 -2.16
N VAL A 40 -39.94 -37.50 -2.58
CA VAL A 40 -41.08 -38.39 -2.28
C VAL A 40 -41.52 -39.09 -3.56
N ALA A 41 -41.59 -40.43 -3.53
CA ALA A 41 -42.05 -41.22 -4.65
C ALA A 41 -43.57 -41.01 -4.90
N PRO A 42 -44.10 -41.33 -6.10
CA PRO A 42 -45.53 -41.15 -6.41
C PRO A 42 -46.51 -41.87 -5.46
N ASP A 43 -46.06 -42.92 -4.76
CA ASP A 43 -46.85 -43.67 -3.79
C ASP A 43 -46.97 -42.99 -2.41
N ASN A 44 -46.27 -41.87 -2.19
CA ASN A 44 -46.16 -41.14 -0.93
C ASN A 44 -45.60 -41.94 0.27
N ILE A 45 -45.12 -43.16 0.03
CA ILE A 45 -44.59 -44.08 1.04
C ILE A 45 -43.06 -44.03 1.02
N HIS A 46 -42.46 -44.12 -0.17
CA HIS A 46 -41.00 -44.14 -0.30
C HIS A 46 -40.44 -42.72 -0.32
N LYS A 47 -39.43 -42.47 0.51
CA LYS A 47 -38.75 -41.19 0.63
C LYS A 47 -37.24 -41.37 0.61
N THR A 48 -36.54 -40.50 -0.10
CA THR A 48 -35.08 -40.39 -0.07
C THR A 48 -34.71 -39.03 0.50
N VAL A 49 -33.85 -39.02 1.52
CA VAL A 49 -33.40 -37.78 2.18
C VAL A 49 -32.02 -37.40 1.64
N TYR A 50 -31.89 -36.15 1.23
CA TYR A 50 -30.65 -35.49 0.86
C TYR A 50 -30.32 -34.43 1.91
N TYR A 51 -29.05 -34.07 2.01
CA TYR A 51 -28.56 -33.05 2.93
C TYR A 51 -27.83 -31.95 2.16
N LEU A 52 -28.26 -30.69 2.33
CA LEU A 52 -27.52 -29.52 1.86
C LEU A 52 -26.88 -28.83 3.07
N ASN A 53 -25.56 -28.70 3.06
CA ASN A 53 -24.85 -27.93 4.06
C ASN A 53 -24.56 -26.54 3.52
N VAL A 54 -25.08 -25.51 4.18
CA VAL A 54 -24.77 -24.11 3.90
C VAL A 54 -23.86 -23.59 5.00
N LEU A 55 -22.65 -23.17 4.62
CA LEU A 55 -21.70 -22.52 5.51
C LEU A 55 -21.89 -21.00 5.42
N VAL A 56 -22.27 -20.38 6.54
CA VAL A 56 -22.40 -18.93 6.67
C VAL A 56 -21.19 -18.43 7.45
N LYS A 57 -20.31 -17.69 6.77
CA LYS A 57 -19.11 -17.11 7.37
C LYS A 57 -19.37 -15.67 7.85
N PRO A 58 -18.61 -15.16 8.84
CA PRO A 58 -18.56 -13.74 9.13
C PRO A 58 -18.10 -12.97 7.88
N LYS A 59 -18.45 -11.68 7.79
CA LYS A 59 -17.84 -10.80 6.82
C LYS A 59 -16.53 -10.28 7.40
N TYR A 60 -15.41 -10.86 6.97
CA TYR A 60 -14.08 -10.39 7.36
C TYR A 60 -13.68 -9.15 6.56
N SER A 61 -13.25 -8.09 7.25
CA SER A 61 -12.75 -6.88 6.59
C SER A 61 -11.25 -7.03 6.31
N VAL A 62 -10.81 -6.44 5.21
CA VAL A 62 -9.38 -6.33 4.83
C VAL A 62 -8.99 -4.86 4.73
N LYS A 63 -9.69 -3.99 5.45
CA LYS A 63 -9.47 -2.56 5.44
C LYS A 63 -8.80 -2.12 6.73
N LEU A 64 -8.04 -1.04 6.62
CA LEU A 64 -7.52 -0.33 7.77
C LEU A 64 -8.59 0.61 8.27
N PHE A 65 -8.75 0.68 9.58
CA PHE A 65 -9.49 1.75 10.24
C PHE A 65 -8.68 3.04 10.27
N ASN A 66 -7.35 2.94 10.37
CA ASN A 66 -6.47 4.10 10.43
C ASN A 66 -5.04 3.80 9.93
N ILE A 67 -4.40 4.84 9.37
CA ILE A 67 -2.95 4.91 9.13
C ILE A 67 -2.45 6.20 9.79
N HIS A 68 -1.57 6.09 10.77
CA HIS A 68 -0.92 7.23 11.40
C HIS A 68 0.60 7.16 11.21
N LEU A 69 1.21 8.28 10.80
CA LEU A 69 2.62 8.32 10.41
C LEU A 69 3.34 9.44 11.17
N GLY A 70 3.61 9.23 12.46
CA GLY A 70 4.36 10.15 13.32
C GLY A 70 3.84 11.60 13.37
N GLY A 71 2.52 11.81 13.25
CA GLY A 71 1.91 13.14 13.18
C GLY A 71 1.93 13.82 11.80
N HIS A 72 2.51 13.19 10.77
CA HIS A 72 2.49 13.69 9.40
C HIS A 72 1.14 13.41 8.72
N LYS A 73 0.77 14.28 7.78
CA LYS A 73 -0.50 14.17 7.06
C LYS A 73 -0.34 13.29 5.81
N LEU A 74 -1.32 12.41 5.62
CA LEU A 74 -1.51 11.66 4.40
C LEU A 74 -2.15 12.55 3.33
N GLU A 75 -1.72 12.38 2.09
CA GLU A 75 -2.30 12.98 0.89
C GLU A 75 -2.70 11.86 -0.09
N PRO A 76 -4.02 11.65 -0.32
CA PRO A 76 -5.16 12.33 0.30
C PRO A 76 -5.32 12.00 1.80
N ALA A 77 -6.22 12.71 2.50
CA ALA A 77 -6.61 12.33 3.85
C ALA A 77 -7.08 10.87 3.87
N PHE A 78 -6.83 10.16 4.98
CA PHE A 78 -7.10 8.73 5.07
C PHE A 78 -8.56 8.39 4.74
N ASP A 79 -8.75 7.44 3.84
CA ASP A 79 -10.02 6.86 3.44
C ASP A 79 -9.79 5.35 3.21
N PRO A 80 -10.53 4.45 3.88
CA PRO A 80 -10.31 3.00 3.77
C PRO A 80 -10.55 2.43 2.35
N GLU A 81 -11.12 3.19 1.42
CA GLU A 81 -11.22 2.80 0.01
C GLU A 81 -10.01 3.25 -0.83
N VAL A 82 -9.16 4.15 -0.32
CA VAL A 82 -7.98 4.66 -1.01
C VAL A 82 -6.75 3.83 -0.66
N GLN A 83 -6.09 3.30 -1.70
CA GLN A 83 -4.94 2.40 -1.56
C GLN A 83 -3.58 3.07 -1.68
N GLN A 84 -3.53 4.35 -2.09
CA GLN A 84 -2.27 5.04 -2.37
C GLN A 84 -2.23 6.37 -1.66
N TYR A 85 -1.16 6.59 -0.92
CA TYR A 85 -0.93 7.79 -0.15
C TYR A 85 0.48 8.32 -0.34
N ILE A 86 0.60 9.64 -0.25
CA ILE A 86 1.88 10.32 -0.15
C ILE A 86 1.95 10.98 1.23
N VAL A 87 3.10 10.93 1.87
CA VAL A 87 3.38 11.68 3.10
C VAL A 87 4.63 12.50 2.90
N HIS A 88 4.57 13.78 3.24
CA HIS A 88 5.71 14.68 3.21
C HIS A 88 6.32 14.84 4.61
N VAL A 89 7.63 14.64 4.70
CA VAL A 89 8.42 14.78 5.93
C VAL A 89 9.59 15.73 5.70
N ASP A 90 10.13 16.34 6.75
CA ASP A 90 11.32 17.19 6.62
C ASP A 90 12.52 16.41 6.10
N GLY A 91 13.39 17.06 5.29
CA GLY A 91 14.57 16.42 4.73
C GLY A 91 15.61 15.90 5.74
N SER A 92 15.51 16.29 7.02
CA SER A 92 16.35 15.81 8.11
C SER A 92 15.81 14.54 8.79
N VAL A 93 14.55 14.19 8.58
CA VAL A 93 13.89 13.03 9.22
C VAL A 93 14.56 11.74 8.75
N LYS A 94 14.98 10.90 9.70
CA LYS A 94 15.65 9.62 9.40
C LYS A 94 14.73 8.43 9.55
N GLU A 95 13.75 8.53 10.41
CA GLU A 95 12.78 7.48 10.68
C GLU A 95 11.43 8.08 11.04
N VAL A 96 10.36 7.35 10.74
CA VAL A 96 9.00 7.73 11.13
C VAL A 96 8.28 6.54 11.72
N GLN A 97 7.55 6.78 12.80
CA GLN A 97 6.70 5.77 13.42
C GLN A 97 5.43 5.61 12.59
N LEU A 98 5.18 4.38 12.12
CA LEU A 98 3.95 3.96 11.47
C LEU A 98 3.08 3.22 12.47
N GLU A 99 1.84 3.65 12.63
CA GLU A 99 0.82 3.01 13.45
C GLU A 99 -0.39 2.70 12.57
N LEU A 100 -0.85 1.46 12.66
CA LEU A 100 -1.93 0.91 11.86
C LEU A 100 -2.98 0.31 12.78
N GLU A 101 -4.24 0.48 12.40
CA GLU A 101 -5.39 -0.15 13.05
C GLU A 101 -6.22 -0.82 11.96
N ALA A 102 -6.49 -2.12 12.11
CA ALA A 102 -7.33 -2.88 11.19
C ALA A 102 -8.82 -2.72 11.56
N GLU A 103 -9.71 -2.65 10.57
CA GLU A 103 -11.16 -2.68 10.84
C GLU A 103 -11.61 -4.03 11.44
N ASP A 104 -10.89 -5.10 11.11
CA ASP A 104 -11.13 -6.44 11.60
C ASP A 104 -9.92 -6.89 12.45
N PRO A 105 -10.09 -7.11 13.76
CA PRO A 105 -8.98 -7.45 14.65
C PRO A 105 -8.38 -8.85 14.35
N GLU A 106 -9.09 -9.71 13.62
CA GLU A 106 -8.59 -11.01 13.19
C GLU A 106 -7.86 -10.95 11.83
N ALA A 107 -7.87 -9.81 11.14
CA ALA A 107 -7.10 -9.64 9.91
C ALA A 107 -5.59 -9.62 10.19
N THR A 108 -4.83 -10.25 9.30
CA THR A 108 -3.36 -10.24 9.37
C THR A 108 -2.83 -9.06 8.59
N MET A 109 -2.05 -8.18 9.24
CA MET A 109 -1.31 -7.09 8.59
C MET A 109 0.14 -7.50 8.33
N ARG A 110 0.64 -7.29 7.11
CA ARG A 110 2.05 -7.43 6.72
C ARG A 110 2.57 -6.11 6.20
N VAL A 111 3.53 -5.52 6.91
CA VAL A 111 4.16 -4.25 6.52
C VAL A 111 5.53 -4.53 5.96
N SER A 112 5.74 -4.13 4.71
CA SER A 112 6.99 -4.25 3.96
C SER A 112 7.56 -2.86 3.71
N ALA A 113 8.55 -2.49 4.53
CA ALA A 113 9.41 -1.31 4.36
C ALA A 113 10.87 -1.74 4.29
N ASP A 114 11.59 -1.76 5.43
CA ASP A 114 12.96 -2.28 5.57
C ASP A 114 13.01 -3.76 5.86
N LYS A 115 12.11 -4.19 6.74
CA LYS A 115 11.90 -5.56 7.16
C LYS A 115 10.41 -5.80 7.19
N GLU A 116 10.03 -7.03 6.89
CA GLU A 116 8.64 -7.44 7.03
C GLU A 116 8.27 -7.47 8.51
N THR A 117 7.21 -6.75 8.88
CA THR A 117 6.60 -6.79 10.20
C THR A 117 5.18 -7.32 10.08
N ILE A 118 4.81 -8.26 10.94
CA ILE A 118 3.48 -8.88 10.94
C ILE A 118 2.76 -8.51 12.23
N GLY A 119 1.48 -8.15 12.15
CA GLY A 119 0.65 -7.81 13.30
C GLY A 119 -0.84 -8.09 13.06
N PHE A 120 -1.63 -7.85 14.09
CA PHE A 120 -3.08 -8.05 14.12
C PHE A 120 -3.70 -6.92 14.91
N ASP A 121 -4.94 -6.53 14.60
CA ASP A 121 -5.67 -5.44 15.25
C ASP A 121 -4.94 -4.09 15.20
N ASN A 122 -3.91 -3.91 16.02
CA ASN A 122 -3.03 -2.75 16.03
C ASN A 122 -1.57 -3.15 15.75
N LEU A 123 -0.90 -2.41 14.86
CA LEU A 123 0.50 -2.64 14.53
C LEU A 123 1.30 -1.32 14.51
N THR A 124 2.39 -1.29 15.27
CA THR A 124 3.35 -0.18 15.29
C THR A 124 4.70 -0.64 14.79
N THR A 125 5.28 0.07 13.83
CA THR A 125 6.63 -0.19 13.30
C THR A 125 7.34 1.10 12.94
N MET A 126 8.66 1.05 12.77
CA MET A 126 9.48 2.20 12.36
C MET A 126 9.87 2.06 10.89
N VAL A 127 9.59 3.09 10.09
CA VAL A 127 9.98 3.21 8.69
C VAL A 127 11.27 4.00 8.62
N GLN A 128 12.37 3.41 8.14
CA GLN A 128 13.65 4.10 7.99
C GLN A 128 13.77 4.71 6.58
N MET A 129 14.20 5.96 6.52
CA MET A 129 14.59 6.61 5.27
C MET A 129 15.99 6.14 4.84
N HIS A 130 16.28 6.25 3.55
CA HIS A 130 17.59 5.89 3.01
C HIS A 130 18.71 6.79 3.56
N ASP A 131 19.86 6.20 3.87
CA ASP A 131 21.03 6.94 4.36
C ASP A 131 21.86 7.51 3.21
N ASN A 132 21.52 8.74 2.80
CA ASN A 132 22.25 9.47 1.75
C ASN A 132 23.71 9.83 2.10
N ASN A 133 24.20 9.49 3.30
CA ASN A 133 25.63 9.65 3.64
C ASN A 133 26.49 8.44 3.23
N LYS A 134 25.87 7.34 2.80
CA LYS A 134 26.56 6.09 2.45
C LYS A 134 26.17 5.62 1.05
N LEU A 135 26.36 6.51 0.08
CA LEU A 135 26.11 6.22 -1.33
C LEU A 135 27.39 5.69 -2.00
N GLU A 136 27.27 4.68 -2.85
CA GLU A 136 28.35 4.29 -3.75
C GLU A 136 28.57 5.35 -4.83
N VAL A 137 29.76 5.37 -5.44
CA VAL A 137 30.09 6.36 -6.48
C VAL A 137 29.15 6.19 -7.67
N GLY A 138 28.34 7.22 -7.93
CA GLY A 138 27.36 7.24 -9.01
C GLY A 138 25.93 6.94 -8.60
N GLU A 139 25.68 6.55 -7.35
CA GLU A 139 24.32 6.40 -6.84
C GLU A 139 23.69 7.77 -6.55
N PRO A 140 22.47 8.03 -7.05
CA PRO A 140 21.76 9.24 -6.69
C PRO A 140 21.25 9.14 -5.24
N PRO A 141 21.15 10.27 -4.51
CA PRO A 141 20.50 10.26 -3.21
C PRO A 141 19.02 9.87 -3.34
N GLN A 142 18.56 9.07 -2.40
CA GLN A 142 17.20 8.57 -2.29
C GLN A 142 16.45 9.36 -1.22
N TRP A 143 15.45 10.12 -1.63
CA TRP A 143 14.66 11.01 -0.76
C TRP A 143 13.22 10.53 -0.56
N SER A 144 12.91 9.34 -1.05
CA SER A 144 11.58 8.73 -0.95
C SER A 144 11.69 7.31 -0.46
N ARG A 145 10.68 6.85 0.27
CA ARG A 145 10.56 5.47 0.73
C ARG A 145 9.14 4.98 0.50
N GLU A 146 9.01 3.85 -0.16
CA GLU A 146 7.73 3.18 -0.35
C GLU A 146 7.51 2.15 0.77
N VAL A 147 6.30 2.14 1.32
CA VAL A 147 5.84 1.20 2.35
C VAL A 147 4.60 0.49 1.81
N SER A 148 4.65 -0.84 1.77
CA SER A 148 3.52 -1.69 1.39
C SER A 148 2.89 -2.30 2.64
N ILE A 149 1.58 -2.18 2.79
CA ILE A 149 0.80 -2.73 3.89
C ILE A 149 -0.25 -3.66 3.30
N GLU A 150 -0.04 -4.96 3.44
CA GLU A 150 -0.97 -5.98 2.99
C GLU A 150 -1.83 -6.47 4.15
N LEU A 151 -3.14 -6.54 3.92
CA LEU A 151 -4.11 -7.12 4.84
C LEU A 151 -4.66 -8.40 4.23
N GLU A 152 -4.69 -9.47 5.02
CA GLU A 152 -5.32 -10.75 4.69
C GLU A 152 -6.48 -11.00 5.68
N SER A 153 -7.65 -11.39 5.15
CA SER A 153 -8.82 -11.72 5.99
C SER A 153 -8.55 -12.91 6.88
N ALA A 154 -9.24 -13.02 8.01
CA ALA A 154 -9.04 -14.12 8.96
C ALA A 154 -9.28 -15.53 8.36
N ASP A 155 -10.07 -15.63 7.28
CA ASP A 155 -10.30 -16.87 6.54
C ASP A 155 -9.33 -17.09 5.36
N GLY A 156 -8.40 -16.15 5.10
CA GLY A 156 -7.42 -16.20 4.03
C GLY A 156 -8.00 -16.07 2.62
N GLU A 157 -9.28 -15.73 2.48
CA GLU A 157 -9.95 -15.68 1.16
C GLU A 157 -9.79 -14.32 0.46
N ARG A 158 -9.44 -13.27 1.20
CA ARG A 158 -9.38 -11.90 0.69
C ARG A 158 -8.09 -11.23 1.12
N THR A 159 -7.55 -10.44 0.22
CA THR A 159 -6.44 -9.53 0.53
C THR A 159 -6.70 -8.12 0.00
N MET A 160 -6.02 -7.15 0.60
CA MET A 160 -6.01 -5.75 0.18
C MET A 160 -4.66 -5.14 0.50
N THR A 161 -4.16 -4.27 -0.37
CA THR A 161 -2.86 -3.62 -0.16
C THR A 161 -3.03 -2.11 -0.17
N TYR A 162 -2.43 -1.46 0.83
CA TYR A 162 -2.21 -0.02 0.90
C TYR A 162 -0.73 0.28 0.63
N MET A 163 -0.47 1.37 -0.07
CA MET A 163 0.86 1.85 -0.43
C MET A 163 1.03 3.27 0.09
N VAL A 164 2.10 3.51 0.83
CA VAL A 164 2.45 4.82 1.38
C VAL A 164 3.83 5.22 0.88
N ASP A 165 3.90 6.32 0.13
CA ASP A 165 5.14 6.90 -0.38
C ASP A 165 5.55 8.07 0.54
N VAL A 166 6.57 7.84 1.36
CA VAL A 166 7.13 8.83 2.29
C VAL A 166 8.20 9.63 1.58
N LYS A 167 7.99 10.93 1.39
CA LYS A 167 8.88 11.85 0.66
C LYS A 167 9.49 12.90 1.58
N GLN A 168 10.81 12.88 1.66
CA GLN A 168 11.59 13.96 2.27
C GLN A 168 11.53 15.23 1.43
N GLN A 169 11.11 16.32 2.04
CA GLN A 169 11.14 17.65 1.48
C GLN A 169 12.57 18.18 1.53
N VAL A 170 13.30 17.98 0.43
CA VAL A 170 14.63 18.54 0.24
C VAL A 170 14.58 19.84 -0.56
N SER A 171 15.62 20.64 -0.38
CA SER A 171 15.80 21.87 -1.15
C SER A 171 15.76 21.57 -2.64
N ASN A 172 14.88 22.25 -3.36
CA ASN A 172 14.88 22.29 -4.82
C ASN A 172 15.83 23.35 -5.38
N TYR A 173 16.69 23.94 -4.53
CA TYR A 173 17.63 24.97 -4.93
C TYR A 173 18.77 24.36 -5.75
N SER A 174 18.83 24.74 -7.03
CA SER A 174 19.75 24.14 -8.00
C SER A 174 20.62 25.16 -8.72
N TYR A 175 20.95 26.28 -8.07
CA TYR A 175 21.71 27.37 -8.69
C TYR A 175 23.22 27.27 -8.39
N LEU A 176 24.02 27.70 -9.37
CA LEU A 176 25.45 27.89 -9.19
C LEU A 176 25.72 29.21 -8.45
N LYS A 177 26.70 29.20 -7.55
CA LYS A 177 27.30 30.41 -6.96
C LYS A 177 28.28 31.05 -7.93
N ASN A 178 28.99 30.21 -8.69
CA ASN A 178 30.00 30.65 -9.64
C ASN A 178 30.21 29.61 -10.74
N LEU A 179 30.57 30.09 -11.92
CA LEU A 179 31.07 29.32 -13.03
C LEU A 179 32.29 30.04 -13.61
N SER A 180 33.39 29.32 -13.76
CA SER A 180 34.62 29.86 -14.33
C SER A 180 35.38 28.79 -15.09
N MET A 181 36.28 29.25 -15.96
CA MET A 181 37.23 28.37 -16.64
C MET A 181 38.51 28.30 -15.82
N GLY A 182 39.04 27.09 -15.62
CA GLY A 182 40.34 26.83 -15.02
C GLY A 182 41.49 27.32 -15.91
N ASN A 183 42.68 26.73 -15.76
CA ASN A 183 43.82 27.13 -16.58
C ASN A 183 43.74 26.54 -18.00
N THR A 184 42.82 27.08 -18.78
CA THR A 184 42.53 26.67 -20.15
C THR A 184 42.47 27.87 -21.09
N LYS A 185 42.64 27.58 -22.39
CA LYS A 185 42.48 28.56 -23.46
C LYS A 185 41.02 28.78 -23.84
N CYS A 186 40.13 27.88 -23.42
CA CYS A 186 38.70 28.10 -23.52
C CYS A 186 38.32 29.34 -22.70
N LYS A 187 37.80 30.37 -23.40
CA LYS A 187 37.26 31.58 -22.78
C LYS A 187 35.74 31.48 -22.74
N MET A 188 35.19 31.71 -21.55
CA MET A 188 33.74 31.72 -21.34
C MET A 188 33.10 32.94 -22.02
N ASP A 189 31.94 32.75 -22.62
CA ASP A 189 31.07 33.78 -23.15
C ASP A 189 29.63 33.52 -22.66
N PRO A 190 29.05 34.40 -21.81
CA PRO A 190 29.63 35.63 -21.26
C PRO A 190 30.89 35.41 -20.40
N PRO A 191 31.81 36.39 -20.30
CA PRO A 191 33.12 36.21 -19.65
C PRO A 191 33.07 36.12 -18.11
N GLN A 192 31.92 36.42 -17.51
CA GLN A 192 31.68 36.30 -16.07
C GLN A 192 30.41 35.52 -15.82
N PHE A 193 30.35 34.85 -14.66
CA PHE A 193 29.13 34.19 -14.22
C PHE A 193 28.03 35.23 -13.99
N ILE A 194 26.88 35.00 -14.62
CA ILE A 194 25.65 35.78 -14.50
C ILE A 194 24.60 34.90 -13.82
N LEU A 195 24.05 35.39 -12.72
CA LEU A 195 22.96 34.73 -12.01
C LEU A 195 21.75 34.54 -12.95
N ASN A 196 21.10 33.37 -12.88
CA ASN A 196 19.96 32.98 -13.73
C ASN A 196 20.24 32.86 -15.23
N HIS A 197 21.51 32.93 -15.66
CA HIS A 197 21.90 32.59 -17.03
C HIS A 197 22.34 31.12 -17.10
N THR A 198 21.71 30.34 -17.97
CA THR A 198 21.89 28.87 -18.03
C THR A 198 22.69 28.38 -19.23
N GLN A 199 23.11 29.27 -20.13
CA GLN A 199 23.77 28.89 -21.39
C GLN A 199 25.09 29.63 -21.61
N TYR A 200 26.21 28.99 -21.27
CA TYR A 200 27.54 29.55 -21.56
C TYR A 200 28.16 28.88 -22.77
N LYS A 201 28.92 29.66 -23.53
CA LYS A 201 29.73 29.17 -24.65
C LYS A 201 31.21 29.28 -24.31
N CYS A 202 31.98 28.44 -24.97
CA CYS A 202 33.40 28.27 -24.80
C CYS A 202 33.99 28.14 -26.20
N VAL A 203 34.92 29.03 -26.57
CA VAL A 203 35.67 28.87 -27.83
C VAL A 203 36.92 28.08 -27.55
N PHE A 204 37.04 26.89 -28.15
CA PHE A 204 38.17 25.98 -28.00
C PHE A 204 38.75 25.65 -29.37
N TRP A 205 40.07 25.78 -29.55
CA TRP A 205 40.71 25.54 -30.84
C TRP A 205 41.22 24.11 -30.92
N TRP A 206 41.04 23.46 -32.09
CA TRP A 206 41.44 22.06 -32.28
C TRP A 206 42.94 21.77 -32.09
N THR A 207 43.78 22.81 -32.13
CA THR A 207 45.22 22.74 -31.87
C THR A 207 45.57 22.68 -30.37
N GLU A 208 44.60 22.87 -29.49
CA GLU A 208 44.79 22.86 -28.03
C GLU A 208 44.66 21.43 -27.50
N THR A 209 45.75 20.92 -26.94
CA THR A 209 45.83 19.52 -26.47
C THR A 209 45.35 19.33 -25.03
N LYS A 210 45.17 20.41 -24.26
CA LYS A 210 44.63 20.37 -22.90
C LYS A 210 43.12 20.60 -22.93
N ALA A 211 42.36 19.66 -22.41
CA ALA A 211 40.91 19.78 -22.29
C ALA A 211 40.50 21.05 -21.51
N PRO A 212 39.34 21.66 -21.82
CA PRO A 212 38.76 22.70 -20.98
C PRO A 212 38.55 22.20 -19.56
N GLU A 213 39.01 22.98 -18.58
CA GLU A 213 38.75 22.73 -17.17
C GLU A 213 37.63 23.68 -16.73
N ILE A 214 36.49 23.12 -16.31
CA ILE A 214 35.34 23.90 -15.85
C ILE A 214 35.33 23.85 -14.33
N ILE A 215 35.34 25.02 -13.71
CA ILE A 215 35.24 25.17 -12.25
C ILE A 215 33.85 25.75 -11.97
N ALA A 216 32.95 24.89 -11.51
CA ALA A 216 31.61 25.26 -11.07
C ALA A 216 31.51 25.11 -9.56
N THR A 217 30.84 26.06 -8.91
CA THR A 217 30.58 26.00 -7.47
C THR A 217 29.08 26.13 -7.25
N MET A 218 28.48 25.12 -6.60
CA MET A 218 27.07 25.18 -6.21
C MET A 218 26.88 26.26 -5.14
N GLU A 219 25.76 26.96 -5.21
CA GLU A 219 25.38 27.85 -4.13
C GLU A 219 24.72 27.03 -3.01
N THR A 220 25.34 27.10 -1.83
CA THR A 220 24.83 26.50 -0.61
C THR A 220 23.86 27.47 0.05
N ARG A 221 22.61 27.05 0.26
CA ARG A 221 21.70 27.76 1.18
C ARG A 221 22.11 27.52 2.63
#